data_AF-A0A7S4G0B3-F1
#
_entry.id   AF-A0A7S4G0B3-F1
#
_cell.length_a   1.000
_cell.length_b   1.000
_cell.length_c   1.000
_cell.angle_alpha   90.00
_cell.angle_beta   90.00
_cell.angle_gamma   90.00
#
_symmetry.space_group_name_H-M   'P 1'
#
loop_
_entity.id
_entity.type
_entity.pdbx_description
1 polymer ?
#
loop_
_entity_poly.entity_id
_entity_poly.type
_entity_poly.pdbx_seq_one_letter_code
_entity_poly.pdbx_strand_id
1 'polypeptide(L)'
;GGVEIEFILIKDDKLLLEAHNVIDFLAQTERTVGTYHPEYGSYMVEGVPRHPYVLHSLDACMDVIFNMRRRRMDISDAVKTLYGADAEVVSLTSFPTMGSLQGREFIGRTSGQTPCYSKTSKSPLFPDVAIGHHPRYDALTNNIRNRKGCRVAVTIPLFEDKNTDMFENAPVSNSAGELSAWHVQRNMGLEYNPNPVKRSIYMDATGFGAGL
;
A
#
# COMPACT_ATOMS: atom_id res chain seq x y z
N GLY A 1 -8.29 24.61 7.45
CA GLY A 1 -7.44 23.54 6.85
C GLY A 1 -8.34 22.40 6.41
N GLY A 2 -7.91 21.56 5.47
CA GLY A 2 -8.62 20.34 5.08
C GLY A 2 -8.18 19.14 5.91
N VAL A 3 -8.98 18.07 5.93
CA VAL A 3 -8.60 16.76 6.51
C VAL A 3 -8.60 15.74 5.40
N GLU A 4 -7.44 15.15 5.16
CA GLU A 4 -7.19 14.12 4.16
C GLU A 4 -7.42 12.74 4.81
N ILE A 5 -7.96 11.79 4.05
CA ILE A 5 -8.16 10.41 4.51
C ILE A 5 -7.79 9.48 3.38
N GLU A 6 -6.94 8.51 3.69
CA GLU A 6 -6.61 7.41 2.80
C GLU A 6 -7.53 6.22 3.09
N PHE A 7 -7.94 5.57 2.00
CA PHE A 7 -8.80 4.42 2.03
C PHE A 7 -8.18 3.29 1.24
N ILE A 8 -8.32 2.07 1.74
CA ILE A 8 -7.94 0.84 1.06
C ILE A 8 -9.20 0.17 0.52
N LEU A 9 -9.13 -0.28 -0.72
CA LEU A 9 -10.17 -1.03 -1.39
C LEU A 9 -9.93 -2.53 -1.21
N ILE A 10 -10.96 -3.24 -0.75
CA ILE A 10 -10.92 -4.69 -0.56
C ILE A 10 -12.11 -5.37 -1.23
N LYS A 11 -11.93 -6.63 -1.61
CA LYS A 11 -12.99 -7.53 -2.06
C LYS A 11 -12.59 -8.96 -1.73
N ASP A 12 -13.50 -9.76 -1.19
CA ASP A 12 -13.24 -11.15 -0.78
C ASP A 12 -11.95 -11.29 0.08
N ASP A 13 -11.79 -10.41 1.08
CA ASP A 13 -10.61 -10.31 1.96
C ASP A 13 -9.26 -10.07 1.24
N LYS A 14 -9.29 -9.61 0.00
CA LYS A 14 -8.12 -9.29 -0.83
C LYS A 14 -8.09 -7.84 -1.24
N LEU A 15 -6.90 -7.32 -1.47
CA LEU A 15 -6.71 -5.98 -2.01
C LEU A 15 -7.28 -5.88 -3.44
N LEU A 16 -8.09 -4.85 -3.68
CA LEU A 16 -8.70 -4.55 -4.97
C LEU A 16 -7.89 -3.45 -5.70
N LEU A 17 -7.14 -3.84 -6.72
CA LEU A 17 -6.15 -3.00 -7.44
C LEU A 17 -6.78 -2.04 -8.47
N GLU A 18 -7.94 -1.49 -8.16
CA GLU A 18 -8.81 -0.79 -9.10
C GLU A 18 -9.15 0.65 -8.68
N ALA A 19 -8.31 1.26 -7.83
CA ALA A 19 -8.55 2.61 -7.32
C ALA A 19 -8.69 3.66 -8.44
N HIS A 20 -7.94 3.53 -9.53
CA HIS A 20 -8.03 4.44 -10.68
C HIS A 20 -9.45 4.49 -11.27
N ASN A 21 -10.08 3.33 -11.49
CA ASN A 21 -11.43 3.22 -12.03
C ASN A 21 -12.48 3.80 -11.06
N VAL A 22 -12.28 3.60 -9.75
CA VAL A 22 -13.13 4.21 -8.71
C VAL A 22 -13.03 5.73 -8.74
N ILE A 23 -11.81 6.27 -8.86
CA ILE A 23 -11.58 7.71 -8.92
C ILE A 23 -12.18 8.31 -10.20
N ASP A 24 -12.01 7.67 -11.35
CA ASP A 24 -12.59 8.12 -12.62
C ASP A 24 -14.13 8.13 -12.57
N PHE A 25 -14.74 7.15 -11.90
CA PHE A 25 -16.19 7.11 -11.66
C PHE A 25 -16.65 8.25 -10.74
N LEU A 26 -15.92 8.48 -9.63
CA LEU A 26 -16.22 9.56 -8.69
C LEU A 26 -16.10 10.95 -9.33
N ALA A 27 -15.11 11.14 -10.22
CA ALA A 27 -14.92 12.38 -10.96
C ALA A 27 -16.10 12.72 -11.89
N GLN A 28 -16.80 11.70 -12.39
CA GLN A 28 -18.00 11.86 -13.23
C GLN A 28 -19.29 11.98 -12.41
N THR A 29 -19.23 11.79 -11.09
CA THR A 29 -20.39 11.82 -10.21
C THR A 29 -20.61 13.24 -9.66
N GLU A 30 -21.68 13.90 -10.11
CA GLU A 30 -21.94 15.32 -9.78
C GLU A 30 -22.19 15.63 -8.29
N ARG A 31 -22.49 14.61 -7.47
CA ARG A 31 -22.95 14.76 -6.07
C ARG A 31 -21.93 14.37 -5.00
N THR A 32 -20.67 14.20 -5.36
CA THR A 32 -19.63 13.89 -4.38
C THR A 32 -19.29 15.10 -3.51
N VAL A 33 -18.95 14.86 -2.24
CA VAL A 33 -18.64 15.93 -1.28
C VAL A 33 -17.14 16.22 -1.13
N GLY A 34 -16.31 15.46 -1.83
CA GLY A 34 -14.86 15.56 -1.80
C GLY A 34 -14.23 15.55 -3.18
N THR A 35 -12.93 15.79 -3.19
CA THR A 35 -12.05 15.48 -4.31
C THR A 35 -11.31 14.19 -3.97
N TYR A 36 -11.11 13.33 -4.97
CA TYR A 36 -10.47 12.03 -4.77
C TYR A 36 -9.23 11.93 -5.64
N HIS A 37 -8.17 11.39 -5.05
CA HIS A 37 -6.86 11.32 -5.66
C HIS A 37 -6.31 9.90 -5.57
N PRO A 38 -5.52 9.47 -6.57
CA PRO A 38 -4.83 8.21 -6.50
C PRO A 38 -3.68 8.33 -5.51
N GLU A 39 -3.44 7.28 -4.72
CA GLU A 39 -2.26 7.16 -3.86
C GLU A 39 -1.24 6.15 -4.39
N TYR A 40 -0.15 5.94 -3.65
CA TYR A 40 0.92 5.02 -4.08
C TYR A 40 0.40 3.62 -4.39
N GLY A 41 -0.53 3.08 -3.60
CA GLY A 41 -1.16 1.79 -3.84
C GLY A 41 -2.21 1.87 -4.94
N SER A 42 -2.22 0.94 -5.90
CA SER A 42 -3.32 0.84 -6.89
C SER A 42 -4.67 0.43 -6.29
N TYR A 43 -4.68 0.08 -5.00
CA TYR A 43 -5.84 -0.18 -4.15
C TYR A 43 -6.17 0.97 -3.19
N MET A 44 -5.49 2.13 -3.32
CA MET A 44 -5.66 3.26 -2.42
C MET A 44 -6.36 4.44 -3.08
N VAL A 45 -7.30 5.03 -2.35
CA VAL A 45 -7.96 6.28 -2.71
C VAL A 45 -7.77 7.26 -1.57
N GLU A 46 -7.23 8.43 -1.86
CA GLU A 46 -7.25 9.57 -0.94
C GLU A 46 -8.51 10.40 -1.20
N GLY A 47 -9.24 10.73 -0.15
CA GLY A 47 -10.33 11.70 -0.20
C GLY A 47 -9.97 12.97 0.54
N VAL A 48 -10.30 14.13 -0.02
CA VAL A 48 -10.06 15.47 0.55
C VAL A 48 -11.38 16.27 0.49
N PRO A 49 -11.72 17.12 1.48
CA PRO A 49 -12.88 17.99 1.34
C PRO A 49 -12.72 18.94 0.15
N ARG A 50 -13.82 19.19 -0.58
CA ARG A 50 -13.81 20.08 -1.76
C ARG A 50 -13.45 21.53 -1.42
N HIS A 51 -13.78 21.95 -0.20
CA HIS A 51 -13.46 23.27 0.32
C HIS A 51 -12.81 23.14 1.71
N PRO A 52 -11.82 23.99 2.03
CA PRO A 52 -11.24 24.00 3.37
C PRO A 52 -12.31 24.24 4.45
N TYR A 53 -12.19 23.55 5.58
CA TYR A 53 -13.09 23.80 6.71
C TYR A 53 -12.81 25.18 7.31
N VAL A 54 -13.89 25.85 7.68
CA VAL A 54 -13.87 27.12 8.40
C VAL A 54 -14.42 26.86 9.80
N LEU A 55 -13.50 26.73 10.77
CA LEU A 55 -13.83 26.33 12.14
C LEU A 55 -13.97 27.57 13.02
N HIS A 56 -15.21 27.94 13.32
CA HIS A 56 -15.53 29.09 14.20
C HIS A 56 -16.16 28.68 15.53
N SER A 57 -16.49 27.39 15.71
CA SER A 57 -17.08 26.83 16.93
C SER A 57 -16.77 25.34 17.04
N LEU A 58 -17.04 24.75 18.21
CA LEU A 58 -16.98 23.30 18.40
C LEU A 58 -18.01 22.57 17.53
N ASP A 59 -19.17 23.18 17.25
CA ASP A 59 -20.18 22.61 16.37
C ASP A 59 -19.67 22.46 14.93
N ALA A 60 -18.80 23.38 14.47
CA ALA A 60 -18.17 23.28 13.16
C ALA A 60 -17.21 22.06 13.05
N CYS A 61 -16.78 21.45 14.16
CA CYS A 61 -16.05 20.18 14.13
C CYS A 61 -16.93 19.02 13.68
N MET A 62 -18.26 19.11 13.86
CA MET A 62 -19.20 18.08 13.38
C MET A 62 -19.25 18.06 11.84
N ASP A 63 -19.11 19.21 11.19
CA ASP A 63 -19.04 19.29 9.73
C ASP A 63 -17.86 18.50 9.17
N VAL A 64 -16.73 18.50 9.88
CA VAL A 64 -15.57 17.65 9.54
C VAL A 64 -16.00 16.18 9.58
N ILE A 65 -16.56 15.71 10.69
CA ILE A 65 -16.97 14.31 10.86
C ILE A 65 -18.01 13.91 9.80
N PHE A 66 -19.00 14.76 9.53
CA PHE A 66 -20.02 14.49 8.51
C PHE A 66 -19.42 14.44 7.11
N ASN A 67 -18.50 15.34 6.78
CA ASN A 67 -17.80 15.31 5.49
C ASN A 67 -16.92 14.06 5.35
N MET A 68 -16.19 13.65 6.39
CA MET A 68 -15.39 12.42 6.40
C MET A 68 -16.29 11.18 6.16
N ARG A 69 -17.42 11.09 6.88
CA ARG A 69 -18.40 9.99 6.71
C ARG A 69 -18.98 9.97 5.30
N ARG A 70 -19.30 11.14 4.76
CA ARG A 70 -19.90 11.23 3.44
C ARG A 70 -18.90 10.91 2.32
N ARG A 71 -17.64 11.32 2.44
CA ARG A 71 -16.57 10.86 1.52
C ARG A 71 -16.43 9.35 1.50
N ARG A 72 -16.46 8.69 2.67
CA ARG A 72 -16.45 7.22 2.76
C ARG A 72 -17.67 6.60 2.07
N MET A 73 -18.86 7.18 2.23
CA MET A 73 -20.07 6.73 1.54
C MET A 73 -19.93 6.85 0.03
N ASP A 74 -19.46 8.00 -0.48
CA ASP A 74 -19.26 8.23 -1.91
C ASP A 74 -18.32 7.16 -2.51
N ILE A 75 -17.18 6.87 -1.87
CA ILE A 75 -16.25 5.82 -2.33
C ILE A 75 -16.90 4.43 -2.19
N SER A 76 -17.59 4.14 -1.09
CA SER A 76 -18.25 2.85 -0.89
C SER A 76 -19.32 2.58 -1.94
N ASP A 77 -20.09 3.60 -2.32
CA ASP A 77 -21.13 3.48 -3.35
C ASP A 77 -20.50 3.27 -4.72
N ALA A 78 -19.43 4.00 -5.05
CA ALA A 78 -18.67 3.81 -6.28
C ALA A 78 -18.08 2.40 -6.39
N VAL A 79 -17.43 1.92 -5.34
CA VAL A 79 -16.82 0.58 -5.27
C VAL A 79 -17.88 -0.51 -5.44
N LYS A 80 -19.02 -0.40 -4.73
CA LYS A 80 -20.10 -1.38 -4.85
C LYS A 80 -20.77 -1.36 -6.22
N THR A 81 -20.91 -0.18 -6.82
CA THR A 81 -21.46 -0.01 -8.16
C THR A 81 -20.58 -0.68 -9.22
N LEU A 82 -19.25 -0.54 -9.11
CA LEU A 82 -18.31 -1.05 -10.10
C LEU A 82 -17.96 -2.54 -9.91
N TYR A 83 -17.85 -3.01 -8.66
CA TYR A 83 -17.24 -4.31 -8.34
C TYR A 83 -18.13 -5.29 -7.60
N GLY A 84 -19.35 -4.89 -7.22
CA GLY A 84 -20.32 -5.74 -6.53
C GLY A 84 -20.42 -5.48 -5.03
N ALA A 85 -21.41 -6.11 -4.40
CA ALA A 85 -21.72 -5.91 -2.98
C ALA A 85 -20.65 -6.45 -2.01
N ASP A 86 -19.79 -7.33 -2.51
CA ASP A 86 -18.64 -7.95 -1.83
C ASP A 86 -17.37 -7.06 -1.83
N ALA A 87 -17.41 -5.92 -2.55
CA ALA A 87 -16.34 -4.94 -2.54
C ALA A 87 -16.58 -3.84 -1.48
N GLU A 88 -15.56 -3.56 -0.69
CA GLU A 88 -15.64 -2.68 0.48
C GLU A 88 -14.48 -1.68 0.55
N VAL A 89 -14.66 -0.68 1.42
CA VAL A 89 -13.72 0.40 1.68
C VAL A 89 -13.35 0.39 3.15
N VAL A 90 -12.06 0.27 3.44
CA VAL A 90 -11.53 0.28 4.81
C VAL A 90 -10.56 1.45 5.01
N SER A 91 -10.41 1.91 6.26
CA SER A 91 -9.36 2.86 6.64
C SER A 91 -8.43 2.14 7.60
N LEU A 92 -7.60 1.25 7.03
CA LEU A 92 -6.51 0.61 7.73
C LEU A 92 -5.25 1.42 7.47
N THR A 93 -4.33 1.42 8.43
CA THR A 93 -2.98 2.02 8.29
C THR A 93 -1.95 1.01 7.78
N SER A 94 -2.38 -0.22 7.51
CA SER A 94 -1.58 -1.30 6.95
C SER A 94 -2.50 -2.47 6.60
N PHE A 95 -2.33 -3.05 5.42
CA PHE A 95 -3.03 -4.29 5.08
C PHE A 95 -2.30 -5.51 5.68
N PRO A 96 -2.91 -6.26 6.62
CA PRO A 96 -2.18 -7.21 7.47
C PRO A 96 -1.42 -8.31 6.74
N THR A 97 -1.92 -8.76 5.60
CA THR A 97 -1.35 -9.89 4.85
C THR A 97 -0.51 -9.45 3.66
N MET A 98 -0.23 -8.14 3.49
CA MET A 98 0.52 -7.62 2.34
C MET A 98 1.86 -8.35 2.16
N GLY A 99 2.08 -8.87 0.95
CA GLY A 99 3.32 -9.58 0.58
C GLY A 99 3.53 -10.97 1.20
N SER A 100 2.64 -11.40 2.10
CA SER A 100 2.54 -12.80 2.53
C SER A 100 2.07 -13.70 1.38
N LEU A 101 2.21 -15.02 1.51
CA LEU A 101 1.71 -15.95 0.49
C LEU A 101 0.21 -15.78 0.21
N GLN A 102 -0.59 -15.49 1.24
CA GLN A 102 -2.03 -15.27 1.13
C GLN A 102 -2.36 -13.89 0.54
N GLY A 103 -1.64 -12.84 0.98
CA GLY A 103 -1.83 -11.47 0.47
C GLY A 103 -1.03 -11.15 -0.79
N ARG A 104 -0.54 -12.17 -1.51
CA ARG A 104 -0.08 -12.07 -2.91
C ARG A 104 -1.20 -12.31 -3.92
N GLU A 105 -2.37 -12.76 -3.45
CA GLU A 105 -3.57 -12.81 -4.27
C GLU A 105 -4.28 -11.46 -4.22
N PHE A 106 -4.44 -10.85 -5.39
CA PHE A 106 -5.09 -9.57 -5.57
C PHE A 106 -6.29 -9.72 -6.51
N ILE A 107 -7.27 -8.83 -6.38
CA ILE A 107 -8.37 -8.71 -7.33
C ILE A 107 -8.15 -7.49 -8.21
N GLY A 108 -8.43 -7.59 -9.51
CA GLY A 108 -8.17 -6.54 -10.50
C GLY A 108 -7.02 -6.89 -11.44
N ARG A 109 -6.38 -5.87 -12.02
CA ARG A 109 -5.40 -5.80 -13.15
C ARG A 109 -4.53 -7.00 -13.55
N THR A 110 -4.40 -8.05 -12.77
CA THR A 110 -3.91 -9.36 -13.21
C THR A 110 -4.52 -10.48 -12.39
N SER A 111 -5.82 -10.76 -12.56
CA SER A 111 -6.42 -11.98 -12.01
C SER A 111 -5.73 -13.20 -12.64
N GLY A 112 -4.88 -13.87 -11.86
CA GLY A 112 -4.24 -15.13 -12.24
C GLY A 112 -2.85 -15.05 -12.88
N GLN A 113 -2.23 -13.88 -13.02
CA GLN A 113 -0.79 -13.82 -13.38
C GLN A 113 0.04 -13.56 -12.13
N THR A 114 0.78 -14.58 -11.70
CA THR A 114 1.86 -14.41 -10.73
C THR A 114 2.79 -13.34 -11.29
N PRO A 115 3.06 -12.23 -10.57
CA PRO A 115 3.97 -11.20 -11.04
C PRO A 115 5.39 -11.75 -10.91
N CYS A 116 5.80 -12.60 -11.85
CA CYS A 116 7.07 -13.32 -11.78
C CYS A 116 8.29 -12.37 -11.90
N TYR A 117 8.06 -11.09 -12.22
CA TYR A 117 9.13 -10.10 -12.22
C TYR A 117 8.59 -8.68 -12.04
N SER A 118 8.81 -8.10 -10.86
CA SER A 118 8.69 -6.66 -10.64
C SER A 118 9.91 -5.95 -11.29
N LYS A 119 9.66 -5.12 -12.29
CA LYS A 119 10.70 -4.32 -12.98
C LYS A 119 11.08 -3.08 -12.17
N THR A 120 10.10 -2.45 -11.53
CA THR A 120 10.23 -1.20 -10.78
C THR A 120 10.77 -1.49 -9.38
N SER A 121 10.01 -2.22 -8.56
CA SER A 121 10.40 -2.50 -7.16
C SER A 121 11.47 -3.58 -7.05
N LYS A 122 11.49 -4.55 -7.98
CA LYS A 122 12.29 -5.79 -7.93
C LYS A 122 12.07 -6.64 -6.68
N SER A 123 11.00 -6.35 -5.94
CA SER A 123 10.61 -7.11 -4.76
C SER A 123 9.92 -8.42 -5.15
N PRO A 124 10.26 -9.54 -4.50
CA PRO A 124 9.54 -10.81 -4.63
C PRO A 124 8.31 -10.88 -3.73
N LEU A 125 8.15 -9.90 -2.83
CA LEU A 125 7.06 -9.83 -1.86
C LEU A 125 5.97 -8.86 -2.33
N PHE A 126 6.34 -7.76 -3.00
CA PHE A 126 5.43 -6.72 -3.45
C PHE A 126 5.45 -6.61 -4.97
N PRO A 127 4.36 -6.95 -5.66
CA PRO A 127 4.35 -6.89 -7.12
C PRO A 127 4.09 -5.48 -7.64
N ASP A 128 4.66 -5.13 -8.79
CA ASP A 128 4.51 -3.78 -9.35
C ASP A 128 3.07 -3.44 -9.77
N VAL A 129 2.21 -4.44 -10.00
CA VAL A 129 0.78 -4.20 -10.26
C VAL A 129 0.06 -3.56 -9.06
N ALA A 130 0.63 -3.69 -7.85
CA ALA A 130 0.14 -3.04 -6.64
C ALA A 130 0.59 -1.57 -6.54
N ILE A 131 1.46 -1.09 -7.43
CA ILE A 131 1.85 0.32 -7.55
C ILE A 131 0.79 1.06 -8.37
N GLY A 132 0.45 2.27 -7.94
CA GLY A 132 -0.54 3.15 -8.57
C GLY A 132 -0.20 3.49 -10.02
N HIS A 133 -1.22 3.82 -10.80
CA HIS A 133 -1.10 4.00 -12.26
C HIS A 133 -0.27 5.20 -12.67
N HIS A 134 -0.18 6.22 -11.81
CA HIS A 134 0.49 7.45 -12.18
C HIS A 134 2.00 7.22 -12.28
N PRO A 135 2.67 7.60 -13.39
CA PRO A 135 4.10 7.32 -13.62
C PRO A 135 5.05 7.83 -12.52
N ARG A 136 4.58 8.80 -11.71
CA ARG A 136 5.30 9.31 -10.53
C ARG A 136 5.67 8.20 -9.53
N TYR A 137 4.82 7.20 -9.34
CA TYR A 137 5.06 6.15 -8.36
C TYR A 137 6.13 5.17 -8.82
N ASP A 138 6.11 4.78 -10.09
CA ASP A 138 7.18 3.99 -10.70
C ASP A 138 8.51 4.74 -10.68
N ALA A 139 8.49 6.02 -11.04
CA ALA A 139 9.69 6.86 -11.02
C ALA A 139 10.27 7.00 -9.61
N LEU A 140 9.42 7.24 -8.60
CA LEU A 140 9.82 7.33 -7.20
C LEU A 140 10.49 6.03 -6.73
N THR A 141 9.82 4.89 -6.95
CA THR A 141 10.33 3.58 -6.51
C THR A 141 11.64 3.22 -7.20
N ASN A 142 11.74 3.44 -8.51
CA ASN A 142 12.99 3.23 -9.24
C ASN A 142 14.11 4.16 -8.77
N ASN A 143 13.82 5.45 -8.55
CA ASN A 143 14.82 6.42 -8.13
C ASN A 143 15.35 6.13 -6.72
N ILE A 144 14.48 5.76 -5.77
CA ILE A 144 14.89 5.36 -4.41
C ILE A 144 15.82 4.14 -4.47
N ARG A 145 15.42 3.10 -5.21
CA ARG A 145 16.20 1.87 -5.36
C ARG A 145 17.55 2.13 -6.03
N ASN A 146 17.56 2.82 -7.17
CA ASN A 146 18.77 3.14 -7.92
C ASN A 146 19.74 4.01 -7.12
N ARG A 147 19.23 5.03 -6.40
CA ARG A 147 20.06 5.88 -5.52
C ARG A 147 20.70 5.08 -4.39
N LYS A 148 19.99 4.09 -3.83
CA LYS A 148 20.52 3.19 -2.78
C LYS A 148 21.47 2.11 -3.32
N GLY A 149 21.41 1.82 -4.62
CA GLY A 149 22.12 0.69 -5.24
C GLY A 149 21.60 -0.69 -4.80
N CYS A 150 20.46 -0.74 -4.12
CA CYS A 150 19.81 -1.95 -3.64
C CYS A 150 18.32 -1.69 -3.37
N ARG A 151 17.56 -2.78 -3.21
CA ARG A 151 16.17 -2.73 -2.73
C ARG A 151 16.08 -1.98 -1.40
N VAL A 152 14.94 -1.34 -1.16
CA VAL A 152 14.57 -0.87 0.18
C VAL A 152 14.58 -2.08 1.11
N ALA A 153 14.93 -1.89 2.37
CA ALA A 153 14.84 -2.94 3.38
C ALA A 153 14.38 -2.31 4.69
N VAL A 154 13.29 -2.87 5.23
CA VAL A 154 12.73 -2.54 6.53
C VAL A 154 12.63 -3.83 7.32
N THR A 155 13.10 -3.79 8.57
CA THR A 155 13.06 -4.92 9.50
C THR A 155 12.33 -4.48 10.75
N ILE A 156 11.21 -5.12 11.04
CA ILE A 156 10.41 -4.88 12.25
C ILE A 156 10.61 -6.08 13.18
N PRO A 157 10.88 -5.88 14.48
CA PRO A 157 10.98 -7.00 15.43
C PRO A 157 9.72 -7.87 15.40
N LEU A 158 9.91 -9.18 15.31
CA LEU A 158 8.81 -10.13 15.31
C LEU A 158 8.23 -10.26 16.73
N PHE A 159 6.91 -10.36 16.85
CA PHE A 159 6.28 -10.68 18.13
C PHE A 159 6.53 -12.16 18.48
N GLU A 160 7.16 -12.38 19.63
CA GLU A 160 7.57 -13.71 20.08
C GLU A 160 6.49 -14.31 20.98
N ASP A 161 5.72 -15.24 20.43
CA ASP A 161 4.84 -16.13 21.17
C ASP A 161 5.45 -17.54 21.22
N LYS A 162 4.85 -18.43 22.02
CA LYS A 162 5.30 -19.82 22.25
C LYS A 162 5.54 -20.60 20.96
N ASN A 163 4.79 -20.30 19.89
CA ASN A 163 4.82 -21.02 18.62
C ASN A 163 5.31 -20.15 17.45
N THR A 164 5.91 -18.98 17.71
CA THR A 164 6.43 -18.12 16.64
C THR A 164 7.67 -18.76 16.00
N ASP A 165 7.67 -18.92 14.67
CA ASP A 165 8.90 -19.27 13.93
C ASP A 165 9.84 -18.06 13.91
N MET A 166 11.05 -18.26 14.44
CA MET A 166 12.04 -17.20 14.64
C MET A 166 12.92 -16.95 13.41
N PHE A 167 12.71 -17.70 12.33
CA PHE A 167 13.38 -17.52 11.04
C PHE A 167 14.91 -17.53 11.14
N GLU A 168 15.49 -18.29 12.07
CA GLU A 168 16.93 -18.24 12.39
C GLU A 168 17.81 -18.51 11.17
N ASN A 169 17.34 -19.37 10.26
CA ASN A 169 18.03 -19.78 9.03
C ASN A 169 17.24 -19.43 7.76
N ALA A 170 16.28 -18.49 7.84
CA ALA A 170 15.47 -18.14 6.67
C ALA A 170 16.35 -17.54 5.56
N PRO A 171 16.21 -18.01 4.30
CA PRO A 171 17.01 -17.50 3.20
C PRO A 171 16.59 -16.07 2.86
N VAL A 172 17.58 -15.16 2.80
CA VAL A 172 17.36 -13.83 2.23
C VAL A 172 17.25 -13.99 0.71
N SER A 173 16.04 -13.90 0.16
CA SER A 173 15.84 -14.17 -1.27
C SER A 173 16.60 -13.17 -2.16
N ASN A 174 17.45 -13.71 -3.03
CA ASN A 174 18.06 -12.98 -4.15
C ASN A 174 17.16 -13.11 -5.37
N SER A 175 16.06 -12.37 -5.39
CA SER A 175 15.33 -12.14 -6.64
C SER A 175 16.15 -11.22 -7.55
N ALA A 176 16.27 -11.60 -8.83
CA ALA A 176 16.63 -10.72 -9.94
C ALA A 176 18.07 -10.15 -9.98
N GLY A 177 19.05 -10.78 -9.35
CA GLY A 177 20.48 -10.42 -9.51
C GLY A 177 20.90 -9.08 -8.91
N GLU A 178 20.01 -8.41 -8.16
CA GLU A 178 20.30 -7.18 -7.42
C GLU A 178 20.53 -7.51 -5.94
N LEU A 179 21.63 -6.99 -5.39
CA LEU A 179 21.99 -7.18 -4.00
C LEU A 179 20.86 -6.62 -3.10
N SER A 180 20.43 -7.40 -2.12
CA SER A 180 19.59 -6.86 -1.04
C SER A 180 20.40 -5.85 -0.20
N ALA A 181 19.74 -4.98 0.56
CA ALA A 181 20.43 -4.06 1.46
C ALA A 181 21.39 -4.78 2.42
N TRP A 182 21.03 -6.00 2.83
CA TRP A 182 21.91 -6.89 3.59
C TRP A 182 23.20 -7.22 2.85
N HIS A 183 23.10 -7.67 1.59
CA HIS A 183 24.28 -7.96 0.79
C HIS A 183 25.16 -6.72 0.61
N VAL A 184 24.58 -5.53 0.46
CA VAL A 184 25.34 -4.28 0.39
C VAL A 184 26.06 -3.98 1.70
N GLN A 185 25.39 -4.05 2.84
CA GLN A 185 25.99 -3.81 4.16
C GLN A 185 27.09 -4.83 4.49
N ARG A 186 26.84 -6.11 4.22
CA ARG A 186 27.81 -7.19 4.37
C ARG A 186 29.04 -6.95 3.50
N ASN A 187 28.86 -6.61 2.23
CA ASN A 187 29.97 -6.32 1.32
C ASN A 187 30.76 -5.06 1.70
N MET A 188 30.14 -4.11 2.41
CA MET A 188 30.80 -2.92 2.95
C MET A 188 31.50 -3.17 4.30
N GLY A 189 31.45 -4.39 4.85
CA GLY A 189 32.12 -4.74 6.11
C GLY A 189 31.53 -4.07 7.35
N LEU A 190 30.25 -3.66 7.31
CA LEU A 190 29.59 -2.88 8.36
C LEU A 190 28.83 -3.73 9.41
N GLU A 191 28.99 -5.06 9.46
CA GLU A 191 28.11 -5.93 10.26
C GLU A 191 28.54 -6.15 11.73
N TYR A 192 27.57 -5.99 12.66
CA TYR A 192 27.59 -6.53 14.04
C TYR A 192 26.38 -7.47 14.33
N ASN A 193 25.44 -7.70 13.41
CA ASN A 193 24.32 -8.66 13.55
C ASN A 193 23.92 -9.26 12.16
N PRO A 194 23.68 -10.59 11.99
CA PRO A 194 24.06 -11.31 10.76
C PRO A 194 22.93 -11.73 9.78
N ASN A 195 21.65 -11.40 10.01
CA ASN A 195 20.57 -11.75 9.07
C ASN A 195 19.35 -10.82 9.27
N PRO A 196 18.92 -10.00 8.28
CA PRO A 196 17.79 -9.07 8.43
C PRO A 196 16.44 -9.77 8.62
N VAL A 197 16.34 -11.06 8.33
CA VAL A 197 15.10 -11.85 8.48
C VAL A 197 15.05 -12.53 9.85
N LYS A 198 16.18 -12.65 10.56
CA LYS A 198 16.22 -13.31 11.87
C LYS A 198 15.36 -12.54 12.87
N ARG A 199 14.39 -13.22 13.48
CA ARG A 199 13.46 -12.68 14.51
C ARG A 199 12.79 -11.37 14.07
N SER A 200 12.59 -11.19 12.77
CA SER A 200 12.12 -9.93 12.20
C SER A 200 11.17 -10.15 11.04
N ILE A 201 10.16 -9.29 10.93
CA ILE A 201 9.36 -9.13 9.72
C ILE A 201 10.19 -8.32 8.73
N TYR A 202 10.48 -8.91 7.57
CA TYR A 202 11.29 -8.30 6.52
C TYR A 202 10.41 -7.80 5.37
N MET A 203 10.62 -6.55 4.96
CA MET A 203 9.90 -5.87 3.88
C MET A 203 10.89 -5.18 2.95
N ASP A 204 10.74 -5.33 1.63
CA ASP A 204 11.78 -4.96 0.67
C ASP A 204 11.34 -4.09 -0.51
N ALA A 205 10.21 -3.40 -0.35
CA ALA A 205 9.65 -2.50 -1.35
C ALA A 205 9.13 -1.22 -0.70
N THR A 206 9.17 -0.11 -1.45
CA THR A 206 8.55 1.17 -1.06
C THR A 206 7.06 1.00 -0.72
N GLY A 207 6.37 0.08 -1.39
CA GLY A 207 4.94 -0.17 -1.18
C GLY A 207 4.56 -0.67 0.21
N PHE A 208 5.49 -1.26 0.97
CA PHE A 208 5.22 -1.63 2.37
C PHE A 208 5.14 -0.43 3.32
N GLY A 209 5.60 0.74 2.89
CA GLY A 209 5.50 1.99 3.66
C GLY A 209 4.54 2.99 3.03
N ALA A 210 4.64 3.19 1.71
CA ALA A 210 3.80 4.14 0.99
C ALA A 210 2.42 3.57 0.62
N GLY A 211 2.25 2.24 0.62
CA GLY A 211 0.97 1.57 0.37
C GLY A 211 0.17 1.25 1.65
N LEU A 212 0.46 1.97 2.73
CA LEU A 212 -0.11 1.75 4.06
C LEU A 212 -1.49 2.41 4.21
#